data_AF-B3KSA8-F1
#
_entry.id   AF-B3KSA8-F1
#
_cell.length_a   1.000
_cell.length_b   1.000
_cell.length_c   1.000
_cell.angle_alpha   90.00
_cell.angle_beta   90.00
_cell.angle_gamma   90.00
#
_symmetry.space_group_name_H-M   'P 1'
#
loop_
_entity.id
_entity.type
_entity.pdbx_description
1 polymer ?
#
loop_
_entity_poly.entity_id
_entity_poly.type
_entity_poly.pdbx_seq_one_letter_code
_entity_poly.pdbx_strand_id
1 'polypeptide(L)'
;MLEGVKYLCIPAADSPSQNLTRHFKESIKFIHECRLRGESCLVHCLAGVSRSVTLVIAYIMTVTDFGWEDALHTVRAGRSCANPNVGFQRQLQEFEKHEVHQYRQWLKEEYGESPLQDAEEAKNILGKYKEQGRTEPQPGARRWSSFPALAPLTYDNYTTET
;
A
#
# COMPACT_ATOMS: atom_id res chain seq x y z
N MET A 1 -12.20 -19.53 -4.29
CA MET A 1 -11.93 -19.30 -2.86
C MET A 1 -11.22 -20.53 -2.32
N LEU A 2 -10.20 -20.35 -1.50
CA LEU A 2 -9.48 -21.44 -0.86
C LEU A 2 -10.27 -21.93 0.35
N GLU A 3 -10.29 -23.24 0.57
CA GLU A 3 -10.87 -23.82 1.78
C GLU A 3 -10.05 -23.43 3.02
N GLY A 4 -10.72 -23.31 4.17
CA GLY A 4 -10.07 -22.96 5.44
C GLY A 4 -9.62 -21.50 5.58
N VAL A 5 -9.87 -20.64 4.59
CA VAL A 5 -9.52 -19.22 4.64
C VAL A 5 -10.76 -18.37 4.93
N LYS A 6 -10.65 -17.45 5.89
CA LYS A 6 -11.67 -16.42 6.14
C LYS A 6 -11.46 -15.26 5.16
N TYR A 7 -12.55 -14.73 4.60
CA TYR A 7 -12.48 -13.70 3.56
C TYR A 7 -13.29 -12.45 3.91
N LEU A 8 -12.70 -11.30 3.62
CA LEU A 8 -13.40 -10.04 3.44
C LEU A 8 -13.27 -9.65 1.95
N CYS A 9 -14.39 -9.58 1.24
CA CYS A 9 -14.40 -9.27 -0.19
C CYS A 9 -14.99 -7.88 -0.42
N ILE A 10 -14.16 -6.96 -0.94
CA ILE A 10 -14.55 -5.59 -1.26
C ILE A 10 -14.55 -5.41 -2.79
N PRO A 11 -15.72 -5.34 -3.44
CA PRO A 11 -15.80 -5.02 -4.87
C PRO A 11 -15.38 -3.57 -5.11
N ALA A 12 -14.19 -3.38 -5.70
CA ALA A 12 -13.64 -2.06 -5.95
C ALA A 12 -12.78 -2.01 -7.24
N ALA A 13 -13.01 -0.98 -8.06
CA ALA A 13 -12.19 -0.69 -9.22
C ALA A 13 -10.90 0.04 -8.84
N ASP A 14 -9.83 -0.12 -9.63
CA ASP A 14 -8.61 0.67 -9.46
C ASP A 14 -8.73 2.00 -10.22
N SER A 15 -9.65 2.84 -9.76
CA SER A 15 -9.95 4.14 -10.36
C SER A 15 -9.82 5.23 -9.30
N PRO A 16 -9.31 6.43 -9.66
CA PRO A 16 -9.33 7.59 -8.76
C PRO A 16 -10.72 7.97 -8.24
N SER A 17 -11.78 7.58 -8.96
CA SER A 17 -13.18 7.83 -8.58
C SER A 17 -13.75 6.81 -7.59
N GLN A 18 -13.08 5.66 -7.40
CA GLN A 18 -13.52 4.64 -6.44
C GLN A 18 -13.32 5.17 -5.01
N ASN A 19 -14.36 5.12 -4.18
CA ASN A 19 -14.26 5.42 -2.75
C ASN A 19 -13.80 4.16 -1.99
N LEU A 20 -12.56 4.18 -1.46
CA LEU A 20 -12.03 3.15 -0.57
C LEU A 20 -12.09 3.55 0.90
N THR A 21 -12.15 4.84 1.23
CA THR A 21 -12.25 5.33 2.62
C THR A 21 -13.41 4.69 3.37
N ARG A 22 -14.57 4.51 2.72
CA ARG A 22 -15.75 3.84 3.31
C ARG A 22 -15.49 2.39 3.76
N HIS A 23 -14.43 1.76 3.25
CA HIS A 23 -14.04 0.38 3.56
C HIS A 23 -12.87 0.29 4.55
N PHE A 24 -12.31 1.43 5.00
CA PHE A 24 -11.17 1.42 5.92
C PHE A 24 -11.51 0.74 7.24
N LYS A 25 -12.64 1.10 7.87
CA LYS A 25 -13.01 0.56 9.18
C LYS A 25 -13.18 -0.97 9.18
N GLU A 26 -13.91 -1.52 8.21
CA GLU A 26 -14.08 -2.97 8.10
C GLU A 26 -12.78 -3.70 7.75
N SER A 27 -11.95 -3.11 6.89
CA SER A 27 -10.65 -3.68 6.51
C SER A 27 -9.69 -3.70 7.70
N ILE A 28 -9.62 -2.61 8.46
CA ILE A 28 -8.78 -2.47 9.64
C ILE A 28 -9.21 -3.50 10.70
N LYS A 29 -10.51 -3.60 10.99
CA LYS A 29 -11.04 -4.60 11.93
C LYS A 29 -10.64 -6.02 11.52
N PHE A 30 -10.85 -6.37 10.25
CA PHE A 30 -10.54 -7.70 9.74
C PHE A 30 -9.05 -8.05 9.86
N ILE A 31 -8.16 -7.13 9.47
CA ILE A 31 -6.70 -7.32 9.57
C ILE A 31 -6.28 -7.39 11.04
N HIS A 32 -6.76 -6.47 11.88
CA HIS A 32 -6.34 -6.36 13.27
C HIS A 32 -6.72 -7.60 14.08
N GLU A 33 -7.97 -8.05 13.98
CA GLU A 33 -8.44 -9.24 14.68
C GLU A 33 -7.69 -10.51 14.24
N CYS A 34 -7.33 -10.61 12.95
CA CYS A 34 -6.49 -11.71 12.46
C CYS A 34 -5.12 -11.71 13.15
N ARG A 35 -4.46 -10.54 13.21
CA ARG A 35 -3.14 -10.40 13.84
C ARG A 35 -3.16 -10.61 15.34
N LEU A 36 -4.19 -10.14 16.05
CA LEU A 36 -4.35 -10.36 17.49
C LEU A 36 -4.51 -11.84 17.85
N ARG A 37 -5.04 -12.68 16.93
CA ARG A 37 -5.10 -14.13 17.11
C ARG A 37 -3.79 -14.86 16.78
N GLY A 38 -2.74 -14.14 16.40
CA GLY A 38 -1.49 -14.74 15.92
C GLY A 38 -1.62 -15.40 14.52
N GLU A 39 -2.66 -15.05 13.77
CA GLU A 39 -2.88 -15.53 12.40
C GLU A 39 -2.25 -14.57 11.37
N SER A 40 -2.12 -15.02 10.12
CA SER A 40 -1.62 -14.21 9.00
C SER A 40 -2.75 -13.74 8.08
N CYS A 41 -2.73 -12.46 7.71
CA CYS A 41 -3.69 -11.86 6.79
C CYS A 41 -3.00 -11.48 5.47
N LEU A 42 -3.53 -11.97 4.34
CA LEU A 42 -3.11 -11.54 3.01
C LEU A 42 -4.13 -10.54 2.45
N VAL A 43 -3.69 -9.29 2.22
CA VAL A 43 -4.49 -8.29 1.50
C VAL A 43 -4.00 -8.22 0.06
N HIS A 44 -4.85 -8.60 -0.89
CA HIS A 44 -4.51 -8.60 -2.31
C HIS A 44 -5.54 -7.86 -3.17
N CYS A 45 -5.08 -7.40 -4.33
CA CYS A 45 -5.95 -6.93 -5.43
C CYS A 45 -5.47 -7.62 -6.72
N LEU A 46 -5.70 -7.03 -7.89
CA LEU A 46 -5.25 -7.62 -9.16
C LEU A 46 -3.71 -7.65 -9.27
N ALA A 47 -3.04 -6.51 -9.04
CA ALA A 47 -1.58 -6.38 -9.20
C ALA A 47 -0.83 -6.25 -7.86
N GLY A 48 -1.55 -6.06 -6.75
CA GLY A 48 -0.95 -5.73 -5.46
C GLY A 48 -0.20 -4.39 -5.46
N VAL A 49 -0.60 -3.42 -6.30
CA VAL A 49 0.08 -2.13 -6.46
C VAL A 49 -0.66 -0.97 -5.80
N SER A 50 -1.99 -0.92 -5.97
CA SER A 50 -2.79 0.25 -5.61
C SER A 50 -3.88 -0.07 -4.57
N ARG A 51 -5.03 -0.65 -4.96
CA ARG A 51 -6.16 -0.92 -4.05
C ARG A 51 -5.79 -1.61 -2.72
N SER A 52 -5.08 -2.74 -2.79
CA SER A 52 -4.68 -3.48 -1.58
C SER A 52 -3.69 -2.69 -0.74
N VAL A 53 -2.75 -2.00 -1.39
CA VAL A 53 -1.75 -1.15 -0.73
C VAL A 53 -2.44 -0.01 0.02
N THR A 54 -3.47 0.62 -0.56
CA THR A 54 -4.25 1.67 0.11
C THR A 54 -4.87 1.20 1.42
N LEU A 55 -5.49 0.01 1.44
CA LEU A 55 -6.08 -0.54 2.67
C LEU A 55 -5.01 -0.88 3.72
N VAL A 56 -3.86 -1.40 3.29
CA VAL A 56 -2.73 -1.69 4.18
C VAL A 56 -2.12 -0.40 4.75
N ILE A 57 -2.02 0.66 3.96
CA ILE A 57 -1.55 1.98 4.43
C ILE A 57 -2.49 2.52 5.50
N ALA A 58 -3.81 2.51 5.25
CA ALA A 58 -4.80 2.95 6.24
C ALA A 58 -4.69 2.14 7.55
N TYR A 59 -4.43 0.83 7.45
CA TYR A 59 -4.16 -0.02 8.60
C TYR A 59 -2.89 0.40 9.36
N ILE A 60 -1.75 0.55 8.67
CA ILE A 60 -0.48 0.98 9.29
C ILE A 60 -0.65 2.34 9.98
N MET A 61 -1.25 3.32 9.31
CA MET A 61 -1.52 4.64 9.89
C MET A 61 -2.35 4.58 11.17
N THR A 62 -3.24 3.58 11.28
CA THR A 62 -4.13 3.42 12.44
C THR A 62 -3.44 2.73 13.62
N VAL A 63 -2.53 1.78 13.37
CA VAL A 63 -1.78 1.08 14.43
C VAL A 63 -0.47 1.76 14.82
N THR A 64 -0.08 2.83 14.12
CA THR A 64 1.12 3.64 14.42
C THR A 64 0.78 5.13 14.50
N ASP A 65 1.81 5.95 14.74
CA ASP A 65 1.76 7.41 14.68
C ASP A 65 2.02 7.96 13.26
N PHE A 66 2.16 7.11 12.24
CA PHE A 66 2.56 7.53 10.89
C PHE A 66 1.49 8.28 10.12
N GLY A 67 1.94 9.23 9.30
CA GLY A 67 1.18 9.75 8.16
C GLY A 67 1.19 8.77 6.98
N TRP A 68 0.43 9.08 5.93
CA TRP A 68 0.24 8.18 4.79
C TRP A 68 1.53 7.96 3.99
N GLU A 69 2.41 8.96 3.90
CA GLU A 69 3.68 8.84 3.18
C GLU A 69 4.66 7.90 3.89
N ASP A 70 4.82 8.05 5.21
CA ASP A 70 5.67 7.15 6.00
C ASP A 70 5.10 5.73 6.00
N ALA A 71 3.78 5.56 6.10
CA ALA A 71 3.14 4.26 5.95
C ALA A 71 3.34 3.66 4.55
N LEU A 72 3.26 4.46 3.47
CA LEU A 72 3.58 4.01 2.11
C LEU A 72 5.05 3.59 1.99
N HIS A 73 5.98 4.32 2.59
CA HIS A 73 7.39 3.93 2.63
C HIS A 73 7.60 2.61 3.36
N THR A 74 6.92 2.38 4.48
CA THR A 74 6.93 1.08 5.17
C THR A 74 6.44 -0.04 4.26
N VAL A 75 5.38 0.17 3.48
CA VAL A 75 4.93 -0.83 2.50
C VAL A 75 5.95 -1.03 1.39
N ARG A 76 6.57 0.04 0.86
CA ARG A 76 7.58 -0.03 -0.20
C ARG A 76 8.84 -0.79 0.21
N ALA A 77 9.20 -0.75 1.49
CA ALA A 77 10.30 -1.54 2.03
C ALA A 77 10.10 -3.06 1.86
N GLY A 78 8.86 -3.55 1.99
CA GLY A 78 8.50 -4.95 1.74
C GLY A 78 8.02 -5.23 0.31
N ARG A 79 7.54 -4.21 -0.40
CA ARG A 79 6.96 -4.32 -1.74
C ARG A 79 7.23 -3.06 -2.57
N SER A 80 8.38 -3.02 -3.23
CA SER A 80 8.88 -1.84 -3.96
C SER A 80 7.94 -1.29 -5.04
N CYS A 81 7.08 -2.15 -5.63
CA CYS A 81 6.09 -1.72 -6.63
C CYS A 81 4.83 -1.05 -6.04
N ALA A 82 4.74 -0.88 -4.72
CA ALA A 82 3.61 -0.24 -4.07
C ALA A 82 3.45 1.22 -4.54
N ASN A 83 2.29 1.51 -5.15
CA ASN A 83 1.98 2.81 -5.72
C ASN A 83 0.44 2.99 -5.84
N PRO A 84 -0.25 3.44 -4.77
CA PRO A 84 -1.65 3.82 -4.86
C PRO A 84 -1.91 4.82 -5.99
N ASN A 85 -3.03 4.70 -6.70
CA ASN A 85 -3.39 5.72 -7.67
C ASN A 85 -3.61 7.09 -7.00
N VAL A 86 -3.56 8.17 -7.77
CA VAL A 86 -3.62 9.55 -7.25
C VAL A 86 -4.92 9.87 -6.49
N GLY A 87 -6.04 9.22 -6.81
CA GLY A 87 -7.29 9.39 -6.07
C GLY A 87 -7.24 8.73 -4.70
N PHE A 88 -6.62 7.55 -4.60
CA PHE A 88 -6.40 6.88 -3.32
C PHE A 88 -5.36 7.61 -2.46
N GLN A 89 -4.32 8.20 -3.05
CA GLN A 89 -3.38 9.05 -2.31
C GLN A 89 -4.11 10.26 -1.69
N ARG A 90 -4.99 10.93 -2.45
CA ARG A 90 -5.83 12.01 -1.92
C ARG A 90 -6.75 11.52 -0.78
N GLN A 91 -7.38 10.36 -0.94
CA GLN A 91 -8.21 9.76 0.11
C GLN A 91 -7.40 9.46 1.39
N LEU A 92 -6.17 8.97 1.27
CA LEU A 92 -5.27 8.72 2.40
C LEU A 92 -4.82 10.03 3.07
N GLN A 93 -4.55 11.08 2.29
CA GLN A 93 -4.23 12.40 2.80
C GLN A 93 -5.39 13.01 3.58
N GLU A 94 -6.63 12.92 3.05
CA GLU A 94 -7.82 13.38 3.77
C GLU A 94 -8.07 12.54 5.03
N PHE A 95 -7.85 11.23 4.96
CA PHE A 95 -7.92 10.34 6.12
C PHE A 95 -6.91 10.75 7.20
N GLU A 96 -5.64 11.02 6.84
CA GLU A 96 -4.64 11.53 7.78
C GLU A 96 -5.08 12.83 8.46
N LYS A 97 -5.61 13.77 7.68
CA LYS A 97 -5.95 15.11 8.15
C LYS A 97 -7.18 15.13 9.05
N HIS A 98 -8.16 14.27 8.79
CA HIS A 98 -9.49 14.42 9.37
C HIS A 98 -9.97 13.22 10.20
N GLU A 99 -9.49 12.01 9.94
CA GLU A 99 -10.12 10.79 10.47
C GLU A 99 -9.16 9.87 11.23
N VAL A 100 -7.86 9.82 10.90
CA VAL A 100 -6.92 8.82 11.45
C VAL A 100 -6.83 8.87 12.98
N HIS A 101 -6.92 10.07 13.58
CA HIS A 101 -6.93 10.21 15.04
C HIS A 101 -8.16 9.56 15.68
N GLN A 102 -9.33 9.68 15.03
CA GLN A 102 -10.55 9.02 15.49
C GLN A 102 -10.44 7.51 15.36
N TYR A 103 -9.79 7.03 14.29
CA TYR A 103 -9.55 5.59 14.08
C TYR A 103 -8.56 5.02 15.11
N ARG A 104 -7.52 5.75 15.47
CA ARG A 104 -6.58 5.37 16.55
C ARG A 104 -7.28 5.26 17.91
N GLN A 105 -8.14 6.23 18.24
CA GLN A 105 -8.93 6.19 19.47
C GLN A 105 -9.92 5.03 19.45
N TRP A 106 -10.67 4.87 18.35
CA TRP A 106 -11.59 3.74 18.18
C TRP A 106 -10.88 2.39 18.36
N LEU A 107 -9.69 2.22 17.76
CA LEU A 107 -8.93 0.98 17.89
C LEU A 107 -8.55 0.71 19.35
N LYS A 108 -8.11 1.74 20.07
CA LYS A 108 -7.79 1.66 21.50
C LYS A 108 -9.01 1.34 22.36
N GLU A 109 -10.16 1.94 22.07
CA GLU A 109 -11.41 1.70 22.79
C GLU A 109 -11.93 0.27 22.57
N GLU A 110 -11.83 -0.24 21.33
CA GLU A 110 -12.33 -1.57 20.95
C GLU A 110 -11.42 -2.71 21.44
N TYR A 111 -10.10 -2.55 21.34
CA TYR A 111 -9.13 -3.64 21.59
C TYR A 111 -8.20 -3.42 22.79
N GLY A 112 -8.22 -2.23 23.41
CA GLY A 112 -7.30 -1.88 24.48
C GLY A 112 -5.88 -1.59 24.00
N GLU A 113 -4.89 -1.82 24.87
CA GLU A 113 -3.48 -1.74 24.50
C GLU A 113 -3.09 -2.96 23.66
N SER A 114 -2.58 -2.72 22.45
CA SER A 114 -2.17 -3.79 21.54
C SER A 114 -0.91 -4.49 22.09
N PRO A 115 -0.89 -5.84 22.15
CA PRO A 115 0.34 -6.59 22.49
C PRO A 115 1.37 -6.59 21.34
N LEU A 116 1.00 -6.05 20.17
CA LEU A 116 1.83 -6.03 18.96
C LEU A 116 2.76 -4.80 18.99
N GLN A 117 4.03 -4.97 18.62
CA GLN A 117 5.03 -3.88 18.62
C GLN A 117 4.99 -3.05 17.33
N ASP A 118 3.79 -2.77 16.84
CA ASP A 118 3.53 -2.22 15.50
C ASP A 118 4.30 -0.92 15.21
N ALA A 119 4.30 0.02 16.17
CA ALA A 119 5.00 1.29 16.01
C ALA A 119 6.51 1.14 15.92
N GLU A 120 7.11 0.26 16.73
CA GLU A 120 8.56 0.03 16.76
C GLU A 120 9.02 -0.73 15.50
N GLU A 121 8.29 -1.78 15.12
CA GLU A 121 8.56 -2.52 13.88
C GLU A 121 8.47 -1.61 12.65
N ALA A 122 7.42 -0.79 12.56
CA ALA A 122 7.24 0.14 11.45
C ALA A 122 8.35 1.20 11.39
N LYS A 123 8.79 1.74 12.54
CA LYS A 123 9.92 2.68 12.64
C LYS A 123 11.23 2.06 12.18
N ASN A 124 11.50 0.81 12.58
CA ASN A 124 12.68 0.07 12.15
C ASN A 124 12.69 -0.20 10.64
N ILE A 125 11.55 -0.60 10.06
CA ILE A 125 11.42 -0.82 8.62
C ILE A 125 11.63 0.50 7.86
N LEU A 126 10.99 1.59 8.31
CA LEU A 126 11.09 2.90 7.68
C LEU A 126 12.52 3.47 7.73
N GLY A 127 13.23 3.29 8.86
CA GLY A 127 14.62 3.69 9.01
C GLY A 127 15.52 3.02 7.96
N LYS A 128 15.43 1.70 7.84
CA LYS A 128 16.18 0.91 6.84
C LYS A 128 15.88 1.36 5.40
N TYR A 129 14.60 1.64 5.09
CA TYR A 129 14.20 2.14 3.77
C TYR A 129 14.82 3.51 3.46
N LYS A 130 14.80 4.45 4.43
CA LYS A 130 15.38 5.79 4.26
C LYS A 130 16.91 5.76 4.11
N GLU A 131 17.58 4.81 4.75
CA GLU A 131 19.03 4.60 4.58
C GLU A 131 19.39 4.09 3.18
N GLN A 132 18.63 3.12 2.66
CA GLN A 132 18.81 2.59 1.30
C GLN A 132 18.57 3.66 0.22
N GLY A 133 17.58 4.54 0.43
CA GLY A 133 17.32 5.66 -0.48
C GLY A 133 18.41 6.76 -0.47
N ARG A 134 19.28 6.81 0.55
CA ARG A 134 20.43 7.74 0.61
C ARG A 134 21.68 7.17 -0.05
N THR A 135 21.81 5.85 -0.14
CA THR A 135 22.95 5.17 -0.76
C THR A 135 22.78 4.98 -2.27
N GLU A 136 21.55 5.10 -2.81
CA GLU A 136 21.36 5.20 -4.26
C GLU A 136 21.70 6.61 -4.78
N PRO A 137 22.58 6.75 -5.79
CA PRO A 137 22.86 8.04 -6.39
C PRO A 137 21.60 8.57 -7.08
N GLN A 138 21.29 9.86 -6.87
CA GLN A 138 20.13 10.50 -7.48
C GLN A 138 20.08 10.25 -9.00
N PRO A 139 18.93 9.88 -9.59
CA PRO A 139 18.77 9.77 -11.03
C PRO A 139 18.65 11.18 -11.65
N GLY A 140 19.71 11.99 -11.52
CA GLY A 140 19.85 13.32 -12.10
C GLY A 140 21.10 13.50 -12.96
N ALA A 141 21.95 12.48 -13.08
CA ALA A 141 23.21 12.54 -13.84
C ALA A 141 23.36 11.45 -14.91
N ARG A 142 22.28 10.77 -15.32
CA ARG A 142 22.31 9.95 -16.54
C ARG A 142 21.91 10.80 -17.74
N ARG A 143 22.92 11.43 -18.34
CA ARG A 143 22.84 12.07 -19.66
C ARG A 143 22.36 11.02 -20.67
N TRP A 144 21.20 11.25 -21.30
CA TRP A 144 20.53 10.32 -22.21
C TRP A 144 21.22 10.18 -23.59
N SER A 145 22.54 10.33 -23.67
CA SER A 145 23.27 10.49 -24.94
C SER A 145 24.20 9.33 -25.30
N SER A 146 24.02 8.14 -24.71
CA SER A 146 24.86 6.97 -25.06
C SER A 146 24.07 5.66 -25.02
N PHE A 147 23.05 5.53 -25.86
CA PHE A 147 22.62 4.21 -26.34
C PHE A 147 23.20 4.01 -27.75
N PRO A 148 23.84 2.87 -28.06
CA PRO A 148 24.02 2.48 -29.46
C PRO A 148 22.63 2.34 -30.07
N ALA A 149 22.42 2.93 -31.26
CA ALA A 149 21.17 2.82 -31.98
C ALA A 149 20.81 1.33 -32.19
N LEU A 150 19.69 0.89 -31.61
CA LEU A 150 19.07 -0.38 -31.98
C LEU A 150 18.59 -0.26 -33.43
N ALA A 151 18.90 -1.26 -34.26
CA ALA A 151 18.45 -1.32 -35.63
C ALA A 151 16.91 -1.34 -35.69
N PRO A 152 16.27 -0.70 -36.68
CA PRO A 152 14.81 -0.70 -36.81
C PRO A 152 14.31 -2.12 -37.07
N LEU A 153 13.38 -2.60 -36.24
CA LEU A 153 12.60 -3.78 -36.54
C LEU A 153 11.60 -3.42 -37.65
N THR A 154 11.66 -4.15 -38.76
CA THR A 154 10.69 -4.03 -39.85
C THR A 154 9.32 -4.51 -39.38
N TYR A 155 8.33 -3.67 -39.61
CA TYR A 155 6.93 -3.94 -39.32
C TYR A 155 6.32 -4.63 -40.55
N ASP A 156 6.16 -5.95 -40.50
CA ASP A 156 5.44 -6.69 -41.54
C ASP A 156 4.33 -7.56 -40.92
N ASN A 157 3.10 -7.18 -41.29
CA ASN A 157 1.92 -8.02 -41.55
C ASN A 157 1.14 -8.62 -40.37
N TYR A 158 0.24 -7.79 -39.81
CA TYR A 158 -1.08 -8.27 -39.40
C TYR A 158 -2.02 -8.27 -40.62
N THR A 159 -2.30 -9.45 -41.14
CA THR A 159 -3.37 -9.68 -42.11
C THR A 159 -4.70 -9.68 -41.35
N THR A 160 -5.58 -8.74 -41.70
CA THR A 160 -7.01 -8.82 -41.43
C THR A 160 -7.64 -9.77 -42.43
N GLU A 161 -8.29 -10.84 -41.98
CA GLU A 161 -9.46 -11.41 -42.68
C GLU A 161 -10.52 -11.87 -41.67
N THR A 162 -11.75 -11.68 -42.11
CA THR A 162 -13.08 -11.75 -41.48
C THR A 162 -13.49 -13.12 -40.94
#